data_AF-A0A3B9X501-F1
#
_entry.id   AF-A0A3B9X501-F1
#
_cell.length_a   1.000
_cell.length_b   1.000
_cell.length_c   1.000
_cell.angle_alpha   90.00
_cell.angle_beta   90.00
_cell.angle_gamma   90.00
#
_symmetry.space_group_name_H-M   'P 1'
#
loop_
_entity.id
_entity.type
_entity.pdbx_description
1 polymer ?
#
loop_
_entity_poly.entity_id
_entity_poly.type
_entity_poly.pdbx_seq_one_letter_code
_entity_poly.pdbx_strand_id
1 'polypeptide(L)'
;MGLVSRLLEANGIATVVMGSAMDIIAHCGVPRYLHSDLPLGNPCGVPFDSTMQEQILSQALLLLEEANSANSIVRSVAKWPGAPTWRDDYSKVDESNREALRLKGLQRRDQQETDKTKGITRSAMIRDS
;
A
#
# COMPACT_ATOMS: atom_id res chain seq x y z
N MET A 1 7.21 -1.27 -1.21
CA MET A 1 7.16 -1.05 -2.68
C MET A 1 8.18 -0.04 -3.18
N GLY A 2 8.30 1.17 -2.61
CA GLY A 2 9.14 2.22 -3.20
C GLY A 2 10.64 1.93 -3.35
N LEU A 3 11.26 1.26 -2.38
CA LEU A 3 12.66 0.84 -2.49
C LEU A 3 12.87 -0.14 -3.66
N VAL A 4 12.02 -1.17 -3.73
CA VAL A 4 12.09 -2.21 -4.77
C VAL A 4 11.85 -1.63 -6.15
N SER A 5 10.85 -0.77 -6.32
CA SER A 5 10.60 -0.13 -7.62
C SER A 5 11.79 0.69 -8.10
N ARG A 6 12.41 1.49 -7.21
CA ARG A 6 13.61 2.27 -7.59
C ARG A 6 14.79 1.37 -7.98
N LEU A 7 15.00 0.28 -7.24
CA LEU A 7 16.05 -0.68 -7.56
C LEU A 7 15.82 -1.33 -8.93
N LEU A 8 14.59 -1.72 -9.23
CA LEU A 8 14.23 -2.30 -10.53
C LEU A 8 14.46 -1.31 -11.68
N GLU A 9 14.02 -0.06 -11.55
CA GLU A 9 14.26 0.98 -12.58
C GLU A 9 15.74 1.25 -12.81
N ALA A 10 16.52 1.34 -11.73
CA ALA A 10 17.97 1.54 -11.83
C ALA A 10 18.68 0.40 -12.57
N ASN A 11 18.02 -0.77 -12.69
CA ASN A 11 18.49 -1.94 -13.43
C ASN A 11 17.73 -2.15 -14.76
N GLY A 12 17.02 -1.12 -15.26
CA GLY A 12 16.37 -1.15 -16.57
C GLY A 12 15.02 -1.87 -16.61
N ILE A 13 14.41 -2.18 -15.46
CA ILE A 13 13.08 -2.76 -15.37
C ILE A 13 12.08 -1.66 -15.02
N ALA A 14 11.24 -1.29 -15.99
CA ALA A 14 10.20 -0.28 -15.79
C ALA A 14 9.15 -0.74 -14.76
N THR A 15 8.74 0.18 -13.89
CA THR A 15 7.78 -0.11 -12.81
C THR A 15 6.71 0.97 -12.68
N VAL A 16 5.49 0.51 -12.37
CA VAL A 16 4.38 1.36 -11.93
C VAL A 16 3.76 0.72 -10.70
N VAL A 17 3.48 1.53 -9.68
CA VAL A 17 2.81 1.08 -8.45
C VAL A 17 1.35 1.51 -8.48
N MET A 18 0.42 0.58 -8.33
CA MET A 18 -1.00 0.86 -8.13
C MET A 18 -1.35 0.75 -6.64
N GLY A 19 -2.06 1.73 -6.06
CA GLY A 19 -2.41 1.65 -4.64
C GLY A 19 -3.28 2.79 -4.10
N SER A 20 -3.63 2.71 -2.81
CA SER A 20 -4.54 3.67 -2.15
C SER A 20 -3.86 4.61 -1.14
N ALA A 21 -2.58 4.40 -0.80
CA ALA A 21 -1.85 5.16 0.22
C ALA A 21 -1.08 6.36 -0.36
N MET A 22 -1.81 7.43 -0.73
CA MET A 22 -1.25 8.64 -1.35
C MET A 22 -0.23 9.35 -0.44
N ASP A 23 -0.55 9.48 0.84
CA ASP A 23 0.28 10.14 1.86
C ASP A 23 1.64 9.46 2.03
N ILE A 24 1.66 8.13 2.11
CA ILE A 24 2.89 7.34 2.22
C ILE A 24 3.74 7.48 0.96
N ILE A 25 3.12 7.35 -0.22
CA ILE A 25 3.85 7.37 -1.49
C ILE A 25 4.38 8.78 -1.82
N ALA A 26 3.63 9.83 -1.48
CA ALA A 26 4.10 11.20 -1.63
C ALA A 26 5.36 11.48 -0.78
N HIS A 27 5.49 10.83 0.38
CA HIS A 27 6.67 10.97 1.23
C HIS A 27 7.82 10.04 0.84
N CYS A 28 7.55 8.75 0.64
CA CYS A 28 8.59 7.75 0.36
C CYS A 28 9.09 7.77 -1.09
N GLY A 29 8.30 8.33 -2.00
CA GLY A 29 8.55 8.41 -3.44
C GLY A 29 8.53 7.05 -4.15
N VAL A 30 8.07 7.03 -5.39
CA VAL A 30 8.19 5.90 -6.33
C VAL A 30 8.42 6.44 -7.73
N PRO A 31 8.97 5.66 -8.68
CA PRO A 31 9.14 6.11 -10.06
C PRO A 31 7.82 6.62 -10.66
N ARG A 32 6.77 5.80 -10.55
CA ARG A 32 5.42 6.05 -11.08
C ARG A 32 4.36 5.47 -10.13
N TYR A 33 3.31 6.23 -9.88
CA TYR A 33 2.20 5.83 -9.00
C TYR A 33 0.84 6.13 -9.63
N LEU A 34 0.04 5.08 -9.82
CA LEU A 34 -1.38 5.23 -10.08
C LEU A 34 -2.14 5.07 -8.75
N HIS A 35 -2.72 6.16 -8.30
CA HIS A 35 -3.53 6.19 -7.10
C HIS A 35 -4.96 5.77 -7.39
N SER A 36 -5.43 4.73 -6.71
CA SER A 36 -6.80 4.26 -6.73
C SER A 36 -7.46 4.64 -5.41
N ASP A 37 -8.47 5.51 -5.45
CA ASP A 37 -9.22 5.93 -4.26
C ASP A 37 -10.32 4.92 -3.89
N LEU A 38 -9.88 3.68 -3.68
CA LEU A 38 -10.70 2.50 -3.42
C LEU A 38 -10.32 1.89 -2.05
N PRO A 39 -11.20 1.08 -1.43
CA PRO A 39 -10.92 0.45 -0.14
C PRO A 39 -9.60 -0.32 -0.16
N LEU A 40 -8.87 -0.27 0.96
CA LEU A 40 -7.58 -0.93 1.07
C LEU A 40 -7.68 -2.41 0.69
N GLY A 41 -6.74 -2.87 -0.13
CA GLY A 41 -6.74 -4.23 -0.69
C GLY A 41 -7.37 -4.35 -2.07
N ASN A 42 -7.99 -3.28 -2.60
CA ASN A 42 -8.63 -3.26 -3.92
C ASN A 42 -8.00 -2.24 -4.88
N PRO A 43 -6.67 -2.22 -5.07
CA PRO A 43 -6.00 -1.19 -5.87
C PRO A 43 -6.35 -1.27 -7.36
N CYS A 44 -6.79 -2.43 -7.84
CA CYS A 44 -7.13 -2.69 -9.24
C CYS A 44 -8.63 -2.65 -9.53
N GLY A 45 -9.47 -2.19 -8.60
CA GLY A 45 -10.92 -2.14 -8.80
C GLY A 45 -11.70 -3.12 -7.94
N VAL A 46 -13.01 -3.16 -8.17
CA VAL A 46 -13.95 -4.05 -7.47
C VAL A 46 -13.64 -5.51 -7.82
N PRO A 47 -13.74 -6.45 -6.86
CA PRO A 47 -13.61 -7.87 -7.15
C PRO A 47 -14.54 -8.31 -8.29
N PHE A 48 -14.00 -9.06 -9.24
CA PHE A 48 -14.71 -9.60 -10.42
C PHE A 48 -15.29 -8.58 -11.41
N ASP A 49 -15.05 -7.28 -11.23
CA ASP A 49 -15.35 -6.26 -12.23
C ASP A 49 -14.18 -6.14 -13.22
N SER A 50 -14.19 -7.00 -14.25
CA SER A 50 -13.12 -7.04 -15.25
C SER A 50 -13.01 -5.75 -16.05
N THR A 51 -14.13 -5.08 -16.32
CA THR A 51 -14.14 -3.81 -17.05
C THR A 51 -13.43 -2.71 -16.27
N MET A 52 -13.72 -2.57 -14.96
CA MET A 52 -13.01 -1.61 -14.11
C MET A 52 -11.52 -1.96 -13.99
N GLN A 53 -11.21 -3.25 -13.82
CA GLN A 53 -9.83 -3.72 -13.71
C GLN A 53 -9.01 -3.43 -14.96
N GLU A 54 -9.60 -3.66 -16.15
CA GLU A 54 -8.98 -3.34 -17.43
C GLU A 54 -8.74 -1.83 -17.56
N GLN A 55 -9.72 -1.00 -17.22
CA GLN A 55 -9.57 0.46 -17.26
C GLN A 55 -8.43 0.96 -16.36
N ILE A 56 -8.34 0.47 -15.12
CA ILE A 56 -7.27 0.84 -14.18
C ILE A 56 -5.91 0.37 -14.70
N LEU A 57 -5.84 -0.87 -15.22
CA LEU A 57 -4.60 -1.40 -15.79
C LEU A 57 -4.15 -0.59 -17.00
N SER A 58 -5.06 -0.24 -17.92
CA SER A 58 -4.74 0.62 -19.06
C SER A 58 -4.18 1.96 -18.60
N GLN A 59 -4.78 2.61 -17.60
CA GLN A 59 -4.25 3.86 -17.03
C GLN A 59 -2.84 3.69 -16.43
N ALA A 60 -2.57 2.55 -15.78
CA ALA A 60 -1.26 2.28 -15.21
C ALA A 60 -0.19 2.09 -16.29
N LEU A 61 -0.53 1.39 -17.38
CA LEU A 61 0.36 1.20 -18.53
C LEU A 61 0.60 2.51 -19.28
N LEU A 62 -0.42 3.35 -19.42
CA LEU A 62 -0.30 4.67 -20.03
C LEU A 62 0.63 5.57 -19.21
N LEU A 63 0.49 5.55 -17.87
CA LEU A 63 1.43 6.22 -16.98
C LEU A 63 2.84 5.64 -17.07
N LEU A 64 2.97 4.32 -17.28
CA LEU A 64 4.27 3.69 -17.50
C LEU A 64 4.93 4.25 -18.76
N GLU A 65 4.18 4.46 -19.84
CA GLU A 65 4.68 4.97 -21.11
C GLU A 65 5.00 6.48 -21.10
N GLU A 66 4.13 7.30 -20.52
CA GLU A 66 4.19 8.77 -20.66
C GLU A 66 4.99 9.50 -19.57
N ALA A 67 5.24 8.85 -18.42
CA ALA A 67 5.89 9.54 -17.30
C ALA A 67 7.37 9.85 -17.59
N ASN A 68 7.67 11.15 -17.69
CA ASN A 68 9.04 11.64 -17.97
C ASN A 68 9.83 12.02 -16.71
N SER A 69 9.29 11.77 -15.51
CA SER A 69 9.97 12.11 -14.25
C SER A 69 9.64 11.12 -13.14
N ALA A 70 10.57 10.96 -12.19
CA ALA A 70 10.32 10.20 -10.97
C ALA A 70 9.25 10.90 -10.11
N ASN A 71 8.57 10.13 -9.26
CA ASN A 71 7.45 10.60 -8.45
C ASN A 71 6.26 11.12 -9.28
N SER A 72 6.09 10.59 -10.50
CA SER A 72 4.90 10.86 -11.29
C SER A 72 3.69 10.19 -10.65
N ILE A 73 2.71 10.98 -10.23
CA ILE A 73 1.50 10.53 -9.54
C ILE A 73 0.28 10.89 -10.38
N VAL A 74 -0.53 9.89 -10.73
CA VAL A 74 -1.83 10.07 -11.40
C VAL A 74 -2.92 9.44 -10.55
N ARG A 75 -4.12 10.03 -10.54
CA ARG A 75 -5.30 9.45 -9.89
C ARG A 75 -6.14 8.71 -10.92
N SER A 76 -6.52 7.48 -10.61
CA SER A 76 -7.49 6.73 -11.41
C SER A 76 -8.86 7.39 -11.35
N VAL A 77 -9.65 7.21 -12.40
CA VAL A 77 -11.04 7.66 -12.49
C VAL A 77 -12.02 6.68 -11.86
N ALA A 78 -11.55 5.49 -11.48
CA ALA A 78 -12.38 4.45 -10.90
C ALA A 78 -13.04 4.90 -9.60
N LYS A 79 -14.30 4.51 -9.41
CA LYS A 79 -15.10 4.81 -8.22
C LYS A 79 -15.59 3.52 -7.61
N TRP A 80 -15.43 3.40 -6.29
CA TRP A 80 -16.05 2.31 -5.56
C TRP A 80 -17.58 2.47 -5.60
N PRO A 81 -18.34 1.41 -5.92
CA PRO A 81 -19.79 1.49 -5.99
C PRO A 81 -20.39 1.72 -4.60
N GLY A 82 -21.43 2.56 -4.55
CA GLY A 82 -22.15 2.89 -3.32
C GLY A 82 -21.55 4.05 -2.53
N ALA A 83 -22.05 4.24 -1.30
CA ALA A 83 -21.57 5.27 -0.39
C ALA A 83 -20.16 4.94 0.12
N PRO A 84 -19.28 5.94 0.35
CA PRO A 84 -17.90 5.73 0.79
C PRO A 84 -17.79 5.38 2.29
N THR A 85 -18.74 4.66 2.86
CA THR A 85 -18.80 4.32 4.30
C THR A 85 -17.60 3.47 4.75
N TRP A 86 -16.98 2.74 3.82
CA TRP A 86 -15.75 1.98 4.06
C TRP A 86 -14.60 2.84 4.60
N ARG A 87 -14.60 4.15 4.35
CA ARG A 87 -13.59 5.07 4.90
C ARG A 87 -13.69 5.19 6.40
N ASP A 88 -14.91 5.22 6.93
CA ASP A 88 -15.18 5.38 8.36
C ASP A 88 -14.89 4.09 9.13
N ASP A 89 -15.02 2.94 8.46
CA ASP A 89 -14.73 1.62 9.04
C ASP A 89 -13.23 1.28 9.03
N TYR A 90 -12.46 1.89 8.12
CA TYR A 90 -11.04 1.60 7.97
C TYR A 90 -10.24 2.00 9.23
N SER A 91 -9.59 1.02 9.86
CA SER A 91 -8.78 1.22 11.07
C SER A 91 -9.50 2.01 12.18
N LYS A 92 -10.83 1.90 12.24
CA LYS A 92 -11.65 2.63 13.21
C LYS A 92 -11.25 2.31 14.64
N VAL A 93 -10.91 3.35 15.40
CA VAL A 93 -10.69 3.26 16.85
C VAL A 93 -11.66 4.21 17.54
N ASP A 94 -12.57 3.64 18.31
CA ASP A 94 -13.58 4.36 19.06
C ASP A 94 -13.74 3.78 20.46
N GLU A 95 -14.68 4.31 21.23
CA GLU A 95 -14.86 3.90 22.62
C GLU A 95 -15.27 2.43 22.76
N SER A 96 -15.90 1.84 21.74
CA SER A 96 -16.31 0.44 21.77
C SER A 96 -15.13 -0.53 21.71
N ASN A 97 -13.98 -0.12 21.15
CA ASN A 97 -12.85 -1.02 20.89
C ASN A 97 -11.50 -0.56 21.48
N ARG A 98 -11.40 0.68 21.96
CA ARG A 98 -10.16 1.29 22.46
C ARG A 98 -9.46 0.43 23.51
N GLU A 99 -10.19 -0.01 24.53
CA GLU A 99 -9.59 -0.76 25.65
C GLU A 99 -9.14 -2.16 25.21
N ALA A 100 -9.95 -2.85 24.40
CA ALA A 100 -9.58 -4.14 23.84
C ALA A 100 -8.31 -4.07 22.98
N LEU A 101 -8.20 -3.02 22.14
CA LEU A 101 -7.01 -2.77 21.32
C LEU A 101 -5.78 -2.44 22.19
N ARG A 102 -5.95 -1.66 23.28
CA ARG A 102 -4.88 -1.35 24.24
C ARG A 102 -4.33 -2.62 24.89
N LEU A 103 -5.20 -3.50 25.38
CA LEU A 103 -4.81 -4.77 26.00
C LEU A 103 -4.11 -5.70 25.01
N LYS A 104 -4.63 -5.85 23.77
CA LYS A 104 -3.94 -6.58 22.69
C LYS A 104 -2.54 -6.01 22.41
N GLY A 105 -2.41 -4.69 22.43
CA GLY A 105 -1.13 -4.00 22.26
C GLY A 105 -0.13 -4.30 23.37
N LEU A 106 -0.57 -4.40 24.63
CA LEU A 106 0.27 -4.81 25.76
C LEU A 106 0.72 -6.27 25.62
N GLN A 107 -0.22 -7.18 25.41
CA GLN A 107 0.08 -8.61 25.22
C GLN A 107 1.10 -8.83 24.09
N ARG A 108 0.94 -8.13 22.96
CA ARG A 108 1.90 -8.21 21.85
C ARG A 108 3.30 -7.76 22.25
N ARG A 109 3.44 -6.72 23.09
CA ARG A 109 4.76 -6.27 23.56
C ARG A 109 5.40 -7.27 24.52
N ASP A 110 4.63 -7.83 25.46
CA ASP A 110 5.13 -8.86 26.38
C ASP A 110 5.59 -10.11 25.62
N GLN A 111 4.83 -10.51 24.60
CA GLN A 111 5.21 -11.61 23.70
C GLN A 111 6.51 -11.28 22.95
N GLN A 112 6.64 -10.06 22.42
CA GLN A 112 7.85 -9.63 21.71
C GLN A 112 9.10 -9.62 22.61
N GLU A 113 8.98 -9.25 23.89
CA GLU A 113 10.08 -9.35 24.85
C GLU A 113 10.42 -10.81 25.16
N THR A 114 9.41 -11.65 25.37
CA THR A 114 9.60 -13.09 25.59
C THR A 114 10.30 -13.76 24.40
N ASP A 115 9.91 -13.43 23.17
CA ASP A 115 10.50 -13.97 21.94
C ASP A 115 11.97 -13.53 21.79
N LYS A 116 12.29 -12.28 22.13
CA LYS A 116 13.68 -11.78 22.17
C LYS A 116 14.52 -12.56 23.18
N THR A 117 14.02 -12.75 24.40
CA THR A 117 14.75 -13.49 25.46
C THR A 117 14.97 -14.95 25.09
N LYS A 118 14.02 -15.59 24.40
CA LYS A 118 14.14 -16.98 23.90
C LYS A 118 15.09 -17.12 22.70
N GLY A 119 15.69 -16.04 22.22
CA GLY A 119 16.59 -16.08 21.07
C GLY A 119 15.89 -16.43 19.77
N ILE A 120 14.58 -16.15 19.65
CA ILE A 120 13.89 -16.25 18.36
C ILE A 120 14.42 -15.10 17.50
N THR A 121 15.47 -15.40 16.75
CA THR A 121 16.14 -14.46 15.86
C THR A 121 15.15 -14.09 14.75
N ARG A 122 14.79 -12.81 14.65
CA ARG A 122 14.18 -12.31 13.42
C ARG A 122 15.14 -12.61 12.26
N SER A 123 14.63 -12.95 11.09
CA SER A 123 15.46 -13.02 9.88
C SER A 123 16.34 -11.78 9.83
N ALA A 124 17.65 -11.97 9.63
CA ALA A 124 18.57 -10.87 9.49
C ALA A 124 18.00 -9.94 8.41
N MET A 125 17.73 -8.67 8.76
CA MET A 125 17.50 -7.67 7.73
C MET A 125 18.74 -7.67 6.83
N ILE A 126 18.49 -7.67 5.53
CA ILE A 126 19.48 -7.78 4.43
C ILE A 126 20.79 -7.11 4.86
N ARG A 127 21.89 -7.87 4.85
CA ARG A 127 23.21 -7.33 5.15
C ARG A 127 23.54 -6.27 4.11
N ASP A 128 23.88 -5.08 4.57
CA ASP A 128 24.45 -4.05 3.70
C ASP A 128 25.65 -4.67 2.97
N SER A 129 25.53 -4.74 1.65
CA SER A 129 26.58 -5.27 0.75
C SER A 129 27.41 -4.11 0.24
#